data_AF-A0A961GGZ7-F1
#
_entry.id   AF-A0A961GGZ7-F1
#
_cell.length_a   1.000
_cell.length_b   1.000
_cell.length_c   1.000
_cell.angle_alpha   90.00
_cell.angle_beta   90.00
_cell.angle_gamma   90.00
#
_symmetry.space_group_name_H-M   'P 1'
#
loop_
_entity.id
_entity.type
_entity.pdbx_description
1 polymer ?
#
loop_
_entity_poly.entity_id
_entity_poly.type
_entity_poly.pdbx_seq_one_letter_code
_entity_poly.pdbx_strand_id
1 'polypeptide(L)'
;MTNTGEAHIIRLRSAVASPNIILKTRYNVGTEEYIVTGVKSVDWQPVWEDFPEYMELWTVLDAALAEKGVNTDDEERLDKIRAEFDEFREKSKDFDTSWNAALDRFTEAAKEFGERHAGTEEHLLSGYVSELDGWYNDALGMLEEALRVAADEFVDEYLAD
;
A
#
# COMPACT_ATOMS: atom_id res chain seq x y z
N MET A 1 -11.10 -14.33 30.46
CA MET A 1 -11.90 -14.29 29.23
C MET A 1 -11.20 -13.35 28.27
N THR A 2 -10.44 -13.90 27.33
CA THR A 2 -9.87 -13.14 26.22
C THR A 2 -11.01 -12.79 25.28
N ASN A 3 -11.51 -11.56 25.36
CA ASN A 3 -12.33 -10.99 24.29
C ASN A 3 -11.46 -10.97 23.03
N THR A 4 -11.58 -11.99 22.20
CA THR A 4 -11.33 -11.86 20.77
C THR A 4 -12.47 -11.02 20.20
N GLY A 5 -12.46 -9.73 20.54
CA GLY A 5 -13.34 -8.76 19.90
C GLY A 5 -13.00 -8.77 18.41
N GLU A 6 -14.02 -8.93 17.57
CA GLU A 6 -13.86 -8.74 16.14
C GLU A 6 -13.14 -7.43 15.89
N ALA A 7 -12.14 -7.46 15.03
CA ALA A 7 -11.47 -6.24 14.63
C ALA A 7 -12.51 -5.36 13.90
N HIS A 8 -12.78 -4.19 14.47
CA HIS A 8 -13.63 -3.17 13.88
C HIS A 8 -12.89 -2.58 12.68
N ILE A 9 -13.30 -2.95 11.47
CA ILE A 9 -12.57 -2.65 10.22
C ILE A 9 -13.44 -1.81 9.31
N ILE A 10 -12.86 -0.75 8.75
CA ILE A 10 -13.43 -0.03 7.60
C ILE A 10 -12.54 -0.24 6.37
N ARG A 11 -13.19 -0.25 5.20
CA ARG A 11 -12.56 -0.41 3.90
C ARG A 11 -12.95 0.74 2.99
N LEU A 12 -12.03 1.14 2.11
CA LEU A 12 -12.31 2.17 1.11
C LEU A 12 -13.31 1.60 0.10
N ARG A 13 -14.26 2.42 -0.35
CA ARG A 13 -15.34 1.96 -1.26
C ARG A 13 -14.95 2.02 -2.73
N SER A 14 -13.94 2.82 -3.07
CA SER A 14 -13.60 3.19 -4.44
C SER A 14 -12.45 2.39 -5.05
N ALA A 15 -11.81 1.52 -4.28
CA ALA A 15 -10.64 0.76 -4.72
C ALA A 15 -10.96 -0.72 -4.93
N VAL A 16 -10.41 -1.31 -6.00
CA VAL A 16 -10.54 -2.73 -6.35
C VAL A 16 -9.91 -3.59 -5.24
N ALA A 17 -8.73 -3.19 -4.78
CA ALA A 17 -8.10 -3.65 -3.56
C ALA A 17 -7.88 -2.45 -2.62
N SER A 18 -8.15 -2.59 -1.33
CA SER A 18 -7.99 -1.48 -0.36
C SER A 18 -7.42 -2.00 0.95
N PRO A 19 -6.59 -1.21 1.66
CA PRO A 19 -6.11 -1.64 2.96
C PRO A 19 -7.26 -1.72 3.97
N ASN A 20 -7.14 -2.65 4.91
CA ASN A 20 -8.03 -2.70 6.07
C ASN A 20 -7.61 -1.62 7.07
N ILE A 21 -8.50 -0.67 7.37
CA ILE A 21 -8.26 0.31 8.43
C ILE A 21 -8.87 -0.24 9.72
N ILE A 22 -8.02 -0.60 10.67
CA ILE A 22 -8.43 -1.23 11.92
C ILE A 22 -8.67 -0.13 12.95
N LEU A 23 -9.90 0.00 13.42
CA LEU A 23 -10.34 1.03 14.36
C LEU A 23 -9.98 0.69 15.81
N LYS A 24 -9.83 1.73 16.62
CA LYS A 24 -9.94 1.65 18.08
C LYS A 24 -11.36 2.04 18.45
N THR A 25 -12.10 1.16 19.11
CA THR A 25 -13.47 1.43 19.54
C THR A 25 -13.63 1.29 21.06
N ARG A 26 -14.68 1.93 21.58
CA ARG A 26 -15.17 1.75 22.94
C ARG A 26 -16.65 1.41 22.87
N TYR A 27 -17.05 0.32 23.52
CA TYR A 27 -18.46 -0.03 23.65
C TYR A 27 -19.21 0.98 24.54
N ASN A 28 -20.35 1.49 24.08
CA ASN A 28 -21.22 2.37 24.83
C ASN A 28 -22.42 1.59 25.37
N VAL A 29 -22.44 1.36 26.69
CA VAL A 29 -23.51 0.61 27.37
C VAL A 29 -24.88 1.31 27.28
N GLY A 30 -24.92 2.63 27.09
CA GLY A 30 -26.18 3.38 27.01
C GLY A 30 -26.89 3.25 25.67
N THR A 31 -26.13 3.12 24.57
CA THR A 31 -26.67 2.98 23.21
C THR A 31 -26.52 1.57 22.65
N GLU A 32 -25.77 0.71 23.34
CA GLU A 32 -25.37 -0.63 22.88
C GLU A 32 -24.53 -0.62 21.59
N GLU A 33 -23.93 0.52 21.25
CA GLU A 33 -23.14 0.75 20.02
C GLU A 33 -21.64 0.88 20.32
N TYR A 34 -20.81 0.63 19.30
CA TYR A 34 -19.38 0.90 19.35
C TYR A 34 -19.06 2.32 18.89
N ILE A 35 -18.32 3.05 19.73
CA ILE A 35 -17.88 4.42 19.45
C ILE A 35 -16.42 4.41 19.05
N VAL A 36 -16.10 5.13 17.98
CA VAL A 36 -14.74 5.29 17.47
C VAL A 36 -13.93 6.17 18.40
N THR A 37 -12.69 5.76 18.66
CA THR A 37 -11.71 6.51 19.47
C THR A 37 -10.40 6.77 18.74
N GLY A 38 -10.30 6.31 17.49
CA GLY A 38 -9.14 6.49 16.62
C GLY A 38 -8.91 5.29 15.71
N VAL A 39 -7.75 5.28 15.04
CA VAL A 39 -7.25 4.13 14.26
C VAL A 39 -6.14 3.42 15.04
N LYS A 40 -6.16 2.09 15.02
CA LYS A 40 -5.15 1.22 15.61
C LYS A 40 -3.99 1.01 14.65
N SER A 41 -4.30 0.61 13.42
CA SER A 41 -3.33 0.25 12.39
C SER A 41 -4.00 0.23 11.02
N VAL A 42 -3.16 0.26 9.98
CA VAL A 42 -3.56 0.00 8.61
C VAL A 42 -2.91 -1.31 8.18
N ASP A 43 -3.71 -2.22 7.65
CA ASP A 43 -3.27 -3.50 7.12
C ASP A 43 -3.37 -3.49 5.60
N TRP A 44 -2.20 -3.50 4.96
CA TRP A 44 -2.07 -3.44 3.50
C TRP A 44 -2.12 -4.81 2.83
N GLN A 45 -2.16 -5.90 3.59
CA GLN A 45 -2.19 -7.26 3.03
C GLN A 45 -3.24 -7.47 1.93
N PRO A 46 -4.49 -6.94 2.04
CA PRO A 46 -5.46 -7.10 0.97
C PRO A 46 -5.06 -6.42 -0.35
N VAL A 47 -4.26 -5.35 -0.28
CA VAL A 47 -3.72 -4.68 -1.48
C VAL A 47 -2.68 -5.57 -2.13
N TRP A 48 -1.81 -6.23 -1.35
CA TRP A 48 -0.78 -7.12 -1.87
C TRP A 48 -1.34 -8.42 -2.45
N GLU A 49 -2.49 -8.89 -1.94
CA GLU A 49 -3.18 -10.09 -2.44
C GLU A 49 -3.90 -9.87 -3.77
N ASP A 50 -4.29 -8.64 -4.07
CA ASP A 50 -4.95 -8.22 -5.31
C ASP A 50 -4.27 -6.97 -5.85
N PHE A 51 -2.97 -7.13 -6.12
CA PHE A 51 -2.09 -6.02 -6.44
C PHE A 51 -2.37 -5.49 -7.84
N PRO A 52 -2.52 -4.16 -8.04
CA PRO A 52 -2.81 -3.62 -9.37
C PRO A 52 -1.72 -3.98 -10.38
N GLU A 53 -2.10 -4.47 -11.57
CA GLU A 53 -1.16 -4.93 -12.61
C GLU A 53 -0.04 -3.92 -12.94
N TYR A 54 -0.36 -2.63 -12.94
CA TYR A 54 0.60 -1.55 -13.23
C TYR A 54 1.65 -1.35 -12.13
N MET A 55 1.41 -1.86 -10.93
CA MET A 55 2.38 -1.88 -9.83
C MET A 55 3.07 -3.23 -9.70
N GLU A 56 2.69 -4.26 -10.45
CA GLU A 56 3.36 -5.55 -10.40
C GLU A 56 4.84 -5.38 -10.74
N LEU A 57 5.69 -5.94 -9.87
CA LEU A 57 7.14 -5.75 -9.91
C LEU A 57 7.74 -6.05 -11.29
N TRP A 58 7.29 -7.13 -11.92
CA TRP A 58 7.79 -7.55 -13.24
C TRP A 58 7.24 -6.71 -14.38
N THR A 59 6.00 -6.22 -14.27
CA THR A 59 5.44 -5.29 -15.24
C THR A 59 6.23 -3.98 -15.27
N VAL A 60 6.61 -3.46 -14.08
CA VAL A 60 7.43 -2.25 -13.97
C VAL A 60 8.83 -2.47 -14.55
N LEU A 61 9.49 -3.60 -14.23
CA LEU A 61 10.79 -3.94 -14.79
C LEU A 61 10.75 -4.10 -16.32
N ASP A 62 9.77 -4.85 -16.83
CA ASP A 62 9.62 -5.11 -18.26
C ASP A 62 9.40 -3.79 -19.03
N ALA A 63 8.67 -2.83 -18.45
CA ALA A 63 8.50 -1.50 -19.01
C ALA A 63 9.83 -0.72 -19.06
N ALA A 64 10.62 -0.72 -17.98
CA ALA A 64 11.93 -0.07 -17.94
C ALA A 64 12.92 -0.67 -18.95
N LEU A 65 12.97 -2.01 -19.05
CA LEU A 65 13.78 -2.74 -20.02
C LEU A 65 13.39 -2.37 -21.46
N ALA A 66 12.09 -2.32 -21.75
CA ALA A 66 11.56 -1.96 -23.06
C ALA A 66 11.90 -0.50 -23.44
N GLU A 67 11.78 0.44 -22.49
CA GLU A 67 12.15 1.85 -22.69
C GLU A 67 13.62 2.02 -23.06
N LYS A 68 14.49 1.20 -22.47
CA LYS A 68 15.95 1.20 -22.71
C LYS A 68 16.37 0.30 -23.87
N GLY A 69 15.43 -0.38 -24.54
CA GLY A 69 15.68 -1.22 -25.70
C GLY A 69 16.42 -2.53 -25.39
N VAL A 70 16.30 -3.05 -24.16
CA VAL A 70 16.89 -4.34 -23.78
C VAL A 70 16.09 -5.47 -24.41
N ASN A 71 16.76 -6.37 -25.13
CA ASN A 71 16.11 -7.55 -25.72
C ASN A 71 15.78 -8.60 -24.64
N THR A 72 14.48 -8.88 -24.47
CA THR A 72 13.91 -9.84 -23.51
C THR A 72 13.29 -11.08 -24.18
N ASP A 73 13.56 -11.35 -25.47
CA ASP A 73 13.06 -12.53 -26.19
C ASP A 73 13.64 -13.86 -25.67
N ASP A 74 14.78 -13.80 -24.97
CA ASP A 74 15.43 -14.94 -24.34
C ASP A 74 14.92 -15.09 -22.90
N GLU A 75 14.12 -16.12 -22.65
CA GLU A 75 13.51 -16.40 -21.34
C GLU A 75 14.56 -16.65 -20.24
N GLU A 76 15.66 -17.36 -20.54
CA GLU A 76 16.72 -17.63 -19.55
C GLU A 76 17.43 -16.33 -19.16
N ARG A 77 17.65 -15.46 -20.15
CA ARG A 77 18.19 -14.12 -19.90
C ARG A 77 17.22 -13.28 -19.08
N LEU A 78 15.93 -13.27 -19.41
CA LEU A 78 14.92 -12.47 -18.70
C LEU A 78 14.78 -12.94 -17.24
N ASP A 79 14.77 -14.24 -17.00
CA ASP A 79 14.76 -14.81 -15.64
C ASP A 79 15.99 -14.39 -14.84
N LYS A 80 17.16 -14.35 -15.47
CA LYS A 80 18.39 -13.86 -14.83
C LYS A 80 18.29 -12.38 -14.47
N ILE A 81 17.80 -11.54 -15.39
CA ILE A 81 17.61 -10.10 -15.16
C ILE A 81 16.63 -9.87 -14.00
N ARG A 82 15.52 -10.62 -13.96
CA ARG A 82 14.52 -10.54 -12.88
C ARG A 82 15.11 -10.92 -11.52
N ALA A 83 15.92 -11.98 -11.46
CA ALA A 83 16.60 -12.38 -10.23
C ALA A 83 17.62 -11.33 -9.75
N GLU A 84 18.38 -10.74 -10.68
CA GLU A 84 19.33 -9.66 -10.38
C GLU A 84 18.60 -8.38 -9.90
N PHE A 85 17.46 -8.05 -10.51
CA PHE A 85 16.63 -6.92 -10.08
C PHE A 85 16.05 -7.14 -8.68
N ASP A 86 15.58 -8.34 -8.37
CA ASP A 86 15.06 -8.64 -7.03
C ASP A 86 16.15 -8.49 -5.96
N GLU A 87 17.37 -8.99 -6.24
CA GLU A 87 18.52 -8.82 -5.35
C GLU A 87 18.96 -7.35 -5.23
N PHE A 88 18.91 -6.58 -6.31
CA PHE A 88 19.17 -5.13 -6.31
C PHE A 88 18.17 -4.41 -5.41
N ARG A 89 16.87 -4.64 -5.61
CA ARG A 89 15.78 -4.03 -4.87
C ARG A 89 15.86 -4.37 -3.37
N GLU A 90 16.10 -5.63 -3.01
CA GLU A 90 16.24 -6.06 -1.61
C GLU A 90 17.39 -5.37 -0.86
N LYS A 91 18.40 -4.89 -1.59
CA LYS A 91 19.54 -4.15 -1.04
C LYS A 91 19.37 -2.63 -1.11
N SER A 92 18.40 -2.14 -1.87
CA SER A 92 18.17 -0.71 -2.09
C SER A 92 17.48 -0.07 -0.89
N LYS A 93 18.29 0.64 -0.09
CA LYS A 93 17.78 1.43 1.04
C LYS A 93 16.91 2.60 0.60
N ASP A 94 17.15 3.13 -0.59
CA ASP A 94 16.42 4.28 -1.12
C ASP A 94 15.03 3.85 -1.60
N PHE A 95 14.92 2.64 -2.20
CA PHE A 95 13.64 1.99 -2.48
C PHE A 95 12.84 1.78 -1.19
N ASP A 96 13.42 1.12 -0.19
CA ASP A 96 12.75 0.86 1.10
C ASP A 96 12.29 2.14 1.78
N THR A 97 13.10 3.20 1.72
CA THR A 97 12.75 4.50 2.31
C THR A 97 11.55 5.13 1.61
N SER A 98 11.56 5.15 0.27
CA SER A 98 10.48 5.74 -0.52
C SER A 98 9.17 4.94 -0.39
N TRP A 99 9.28 3.61 -0.42
CA TRP A 99 8.17 2.69 -0.23
C TRP A 99 7.51 2.86 1.14
N ASN A 100 8.31 2.81 2.22
CA ASN A 100 7.77 2.96 3.58
C ASN A 100 7.21 4.37 3.81
N ALA A 101 7.81 5.41 3.23
CA ALA A 101 7.27 6.77 3.33
C ALA A 101 5.87 6.89 2.73
N ALA A 102 5.58 6.19 1.63
CA ALA A 102 4.24 6.15 1.04
C ALA A 102 3.23 5.45 1.96
N LEU A 103 3.60 4.32 2.55
CA LEU A 103 2.75 3.58 3.49
C LEU A 103 2.49 4.37 4.78
N ASP A 104 3.52 5.02 5.31
CA ASP A 104 3.44 5.85 6.52
C ASP A 104 2.53 7.05 6.29
N ARG A 105 2.64 7.72 5.14
CA ARG A 105 1.80 8.87 4.79
C ARG A 105 0.31 8.53 4.82
N PHE A 106 -0.09 7.40 4.23
CA PHE A 106 -1.48 6.95 4.29
C PHE A 106 -1.88 6.54 5.72
N THR A 107 -0.98 5.89 6.45
CA THR A 107 -1.21 5.49 7.84
C THR A 107 -1.45 6.70 8.75
N GLU A 108 -0.71 7.79 8.56
CA GLU A 108 -0.91 9.07 9.24
C GLU A 108 -2.27 9.68 8.90
N ALA A 109 -2.62 9.74 7.61
CA ALA A 109 -3.93 10.23 7.18
C ALA A 109 -5.09 9.42 7.78
N ALA A 110 -4.96 8.09 7.84
CA ALA A 110 -5.95 7.22 8.48
C ALA A 110 -6.06 7.49 10.00
N LYS A 111 -4.94 7.75 10.69
CA LYS A 111 -4.94 8.13 12.11
C LYS A 111 -5.66 9.47 12.33
N GLU A 112 -5.31 10.50 11.54
CA GLU A 112 -5.96 11.80 11.62
C GLU A 112 -7.47 11.71 11.34
N PHE A 113 -7.87 10.89 10.37
CA PHE A 113 -9.27 10.57 10.10
C PHE A 113 -9.96 9.98 11.33
N GLY A 114 -9.36 8.97 11.96
CA GLY A 114 -9.91 8.35 13.17
C GLY A 114 -10.02 9.31 14.35
N GLU A 115 -9.06 10.21 14.51
CA GLU A 115 -9.09 11.25 15.56
C GLU A 115 -10.17 12.30 15.29
N ARG A 116 -10.30 12.75 14.04
CA ARG A 116 -11.33 13.71 13.61
C ARG A 116 -12.75 13.19 13.83
N HIS A 117 -12.95 11.89 13.59
CA HIS A 117 -14.25 11.22 13.72
C HIS A 117 -14.41 10.50 15.06
N ALA A 118 -13.55 10.76 16.04
CA ALA A 118 -13.70 10.21 17.39
C ALA A 118 -15.04 10.64 18.01
N GLY A 119 -15.73 9.70 18.66
CA GLY A 119 -17.08 9.92 19.19
C GLY A 119 -18.21 9.50 18.23
N THR A 120 -17.89 9.22 16.97
CA THR A 120 -18.87 8.70 15.99
C THR A 120 -19.14 7.23 16.24
N GLU A 121 -20.40 6.81 16.07
CA GLU A 121 -20.77 5.39 16.06
C GLU A 121 -20.13 4.71 14.84
N GLU A 122 -19.52 3.54 15.04
CA GLU A 122 -18.73 2.84 14.04
C GLU A 122 -19.51 2.64 12.72
N HIS A 123 -20.78 2.25 12.79
CA HIS A 123 -21.59 1.97 11.60
C HIS A 123 -21.81 3.22 10.72
N LEU A 124 -21.67 4.43 11.29
CA LEU A 124 -21.77 5.71 10.58
C LEU A 124 -20.47 6.13 9.90
N LEU A 125 -19.31 5.59 10.31
CA LEU A 125 -18.01 5.93 9.68
C LEU A 125 -17.98 5.63 8.19
N SER A 126 -18.74 4.63 7.76
CA SER A 126 -18.83 4.27 6.35
C SER A 126 -19.23 5.46 5.46
N GLY A 127 -19.95 6.46 5.99
CA GLY A 127 -20.33 7.68 5.27
C GLY A 127 -19.20 8.70 5.07
N TYR A 128 -18.10 8.58 5.80
CA TYR A 128 -16.96 9.51 5.75
C TYR A 128 -15.72 8.91 5.07
N VAL A 129 -15.71 7.61 4.79
CA VAL A 129 -14.52 6.89 4.34
C VAL A 129 -13.91 7.44 3.04
N SER A 130 -14.72 8.07 2.17
CA SER A 130 -14.23 8.71 0.95
C SER A 130 -13.24 9.86 1.19
N GLU A 131 -13.14 10.38 2.42
CA GLU A 131 -12.10 11.34 2.81
C GLU A 131 -10.68 10.76 2.68
N LEU A 132 -10.52 9.44 2.68
CA LEU A 132 -9.24 8.75 2.55
C LEU A 132 -8.88 8.36 1.11
N ASP A 133 -9.82 8.46 0.17
CA ASP A 133 -9.62 8.00 -1.21
C ASP A 133 -8.46 8.75 -1.90
N GLY A 134 -8.38 10.08 -1.70
CA GLY A 134 -7.27 10.88 -2.24
C GLY A 134 -5.92 10.49 -1.66
N TRP A 135 -5.86 10.30 -0.33
CA TRP A 135 -4.64 9.85 0.35
C TRP A 135 -4.20 8.46 -0.07
N TYR A 136 -5.16 7.58 -0.35
CA TYR A 136 -4.88 6.24 -0.85
C TYR A 136 -4.30 6.28 -2.26
N ASN A 137 -4.92 7.04 -3.17
CA ASN A 137 -4.42 7.20 -4.54
C ASN A 137 -3.03 7.84 -4.57
N ASP A 138 -2.80 8.85 -3.74
CA ASP A 138 -1.47 9.47 -3.59
C ASP A 138 -0.43 8.45 -3.12
N ALA A 139 -0.79 7.60 -2.14
CA ALA A 139 0.11 6.55 -1.66
C ALA A 139 0.40 5.51 -2.76
N LEU A 140 -0.61 5.07 -3.53
CA LEU A 140 -0.39 4.18 -4.66
C LEU A 140 0.55 4.78 -5.70
N GLY A 141 0.37 6.05 -6.06
CA GLY A 141 1.25 6.74 -7.02
C GLY A 141 2.69 6.87 -6.50
N MET A 142 2.89 7.07 -5.19
CA MET A 142 4.23 7.09 -4.59
C MET A 142 4.89 5.70 -4.56
N LEU A 143 4.10 4.65 -4.31
CA LEU A 143 4.58 3.26 -4.35
C LEU A 143 4.98 2.85 -5.77
N GLU A 144 4.17 3.22 -6.77
CA GLU A 144 4.46 3.02 -8.19
C GLU A 144 5.77 3.74 -8.59
N GLU A 145 5.90 5.01 -8.21
CA GLU A 145 7.11 5.79 -8.51
C GLU A 145 8.36 5.19 -7.86
N ALA A 146 8.27 4.69 -6.62
CA ALA A 146 9.39 4.04 -5.96
C ALA A 146 9.86 2.79 -6.72
N LEU A 147 8.93 1.96 -7.21
CA LEU A 147 9.25 0.79 -8.05
C LEU A 147 9.87 1.21 -9.38
N ARG A 148 9.32 2.23 -10.02
CA ARG A 148 9.80 2.74 -11.32
C ARG A 148 11.23 3.25 -11.21
N VAL A 149 11.51 4.07 -10.19
CA VAL A 149 12.87 4.58 -9.94
C VAL A 149 13.86 3.44 -9.70
N ALA A 150 13.49 2.44 -8.88
CA ALA A 150 14.36 1.29 -8.63
C ALA A 150 14.62 0.47 -9.91
N ALA A 151 13.61 0.28 -10.76
CA ALA A 151 13.75 -0.41 -12.04
C ALA A 151 14.64 0.37 -13.02
N ASP A 152 14.43 1.68 -13.14
CA ASP A 152 15.23 2.55 -13.99
C ASP A 152 16.70 2.57 -13.56
N GLU A 153 16.96 2.71 -12.26
CA GLU A 153 18.32 2.66 -11.69
C GLU A 153 18.99 1.31 -11.96
N PHE A 154 18.27 0.21 -11.75
CA PHE A 154 18.78 -1.13 -12.03
C PHE A 154 19.13 -1.32 -13.50
N VAL A 155 18.25 -0.90 -14.43
CA VAL A 155 18.52 -1.06 -15.88
C VAL A 155 19.68 -0.17 -16.33
N ASP A 156 19.81 1.03 -15.76
CA ASP A 156 20.95 1.91 -16.04
C ASP A 156 22.27 1.30 -15.53
N GLU A 157 22.28 0.66 -14.36
CA GLU A 157 23.44 -0.09 -13.86
C GLU A 157 23.74 -1.32 -14.73
N TYR A 158 22.70 -2.10 -15.06
CA TYR A 158 22.82 -3.31 -15.89
C TYR A 158 23.39 -3.03 -17.28
N LEU A 159 23.11 -1.85 -17.87
CA LEU A 159 23.62 -1.44 -19.17
C LEU A 159 25.02 -0.79 -19.11
N ALA A 160 25.49 -0.42 -17.93
CA ALA A 160 26.82 0.17 -17.75
C ALA A 160 27.93 -0.90 -17.67
N ASP A 161 27.58 -2.14 -17.34
CA ASP A 161 28.44 -3.33 -17.28
C ASP A 161 28.59 -4.05 -18.64
#